data_AF-A0A2V7BG54-F1
#
_entry.id   AF-A0A2V7BG54-F1
#
_cell.length_a   1.000
_cell.length_b   1.000
_cell.length_c   1.000
_cell.angle_alpha   90.00
_cell.angle_beta   90.00
_cell.angle_gamma   90.00
#
_symmetry.space_group_name_H-M   'P 1'
#
loop_
_entity.id
_entity.type
_entity.pdbx_description
1 polymer ?
#
loop_
_entity_poly.entity_id
_entity_poly.type
_entity_poly.pdbx_seq_one_letter_code
_entity_poly.pdbx_strand_id
1 'polypeptide(L)'
;MARLECRTGSHVLGSSGVRRPRSAHKEGITLVSWLVKEEPTHYGFDAFVKDKKAVWSGVRNALAQKHLRAVKKGDRIFYYHTGDEKAIVGIAKA
;
A
#
# COMPACT_ATOMS: atom_id res chain seq x y z
N MET A 1 -5.02 2.73 -14.98
CA MET A 1 -5.79 3.02 -13.74
C MET A 1 -5.46 1.94 -12.72
N ALA A 2 -4.96 2.29 -11.53
CA ALA A 2 -4.65 1.34 -10.46
C ALA A 2 -5.71 1.45 -9.34
N ARG A 3 -6.09 0.33 -8.73
CA ARG A 3 -7.25 0.23 -7.81
C ARG A 3 -6.80 -0.50 -6.54
N LEU A 4 -6.67 0.23 -5.44
CA LEU A 4 -6.12 -0.31 -4.18
C LEU A 4 -7.16 -1.07 -3.33
N GLU A 5 -6.72 -2.03 -2.50
CA GLU A 5 -7.53 -2.74 -1.49
C GLU A 5 -6.79 -2.93 -0.16
N CYS A 6 -7.54 -2.86 0.96
CA CYS A 6 -7.05 -3.02 2.33
C CYS A 6 -7.52 -4.37 2.94
N ARG A 7 -6.63 -5.14 3.60
CA ARG A 7 -7.00 -6.36 4.36
C ARG A 7 -6.34 -6.34 5.74
N THR A 8 -7.15 -6.49 6.78
CA THR A 8 -6.73 -6.69 8.18
C THR A 8 -7.15 -8.11 8.59
N GLY A 9 -6.19 -8.96 8.94
CA GLY A 9 -6.44 -10.34 9.36
C GLY A 9 -5.86 -10.60 10.74
N SER A 10 -6.73 -10.83 11.72
CA SER A 10 -6.42 -11.31 13.07
C SER A 10 -6.31 -12.84 13.06
N HIS A 11 -5.28 -13.42 13.67
CA HIS A 11 -5.22 -14.87 13.87
C HIS A 11 -4.55 -15.23 15.22
N VAL A 12 -5.35 -15.86 16.08
CA VAL A 12 -4.95 -16.55 17.31
C VAL A 12 -4.45 -17.96 16.97
N LEU A 13 -3.35 -18.45 17.55
CA LEU A 13 -2.96 -19.86 17.47
C LEU A 13 -2.28 -20.37 18.76
N GLY A 14 -2.84 -21.46 19.28
CA GLY A 14 -2.30 -22.29 20.35
C GLY A 14 -1.23 -23.28 19.88
N SER A 15 -0.48 -23.79 20.86
CA SER A 15 0.69 -24.66 20.79
C SER A 15 0.39 -26.11 20.39
N SER A 16 1.24 -26.72 19.54
CA SER A 16 1.79 -28.10 19.66
C SER A 16 2.36 -28.61 18.32
N GLY A 17 3.62 -29.05 18.30
CA GLY A 17 4.18 -29.92 17.24
C GLY A 17 5.28 -29.30 16.36
N VAL A 18 6.54 -29.40 16.79
CA VAL A 18 7.72 -28.98 16.00
C VAL A 18 8.02 -30.05 14.92
N ARG A 19 7.34 -29.95 13.79
CA ARG A 19 7.90 -30.41 12.50
C ARG A 19 8.53 -29.18 11.84
N ARG A 20 9.86 -29.10 11.80
CA ARG A 20 10.57 -28.02 11.11
C ARG A 20 10.19 -28.09 9.62
N PRO A 21 9.45 -27.12 9.06
CA PRO A 21 9.29 -27.07 7.62
C PRO A 21 10.66 -26.74 7.02
N ARG A 22 11.11 -27.54 6.04
CA ARG A 22 12.15 -27.09 5.11
C ARG A 22 11.75 -25.70 4.66
N SER A 23 12.66 -24.73 4.84
CA SER A 23 12.49 -23.34 4.41
C SER A 23 12.01 -23.32 2.96
N ALA A 24 10.69 -23.20 2.78
CA ALA A 24 10.12 -22.78 1.54
C ALA A 24 10.55 -21.33 1.42
N HIS A 25 11.61 -21.08 0.64
CA HIS A 25 11.78 -19.78 0.02
C HIS A 25 10.50 -19.55 -0.78
N LYS A 26 9.51 -18.89 -0.16
CA LYS A 26 8.34 -18.38 -0.87
C LYS A 26 8.91 -17.52 -1.98
N GLU A 27 8.72 -17.97 -3.21
CA GLU A 27 9.10 -17.26 -4.44
C GLU A 27 8.87 -15.77 -4.22
N GLY A 28 9.97 -15.04 -4.16
CA GLY A 28 9.96 -13.64 -3.78
C GLY A 28 9.17 -12.87 -4.82
N ILE A 29 7.94 -12.50 -4.50
CA ILE A 29 7.24 -11.46 -5.25
C ILE A 29 8.15 -10.24 -5.15
N THR A 30 8.70 -9.80 -6.28
CA THR A 30 9.42 -8.53 -6.39
C THR A 30 8.40 -7.40 -6.26
N LEU A 31 7.97 -7.17 -5.02
CA LEU A 31 7.02 -6.13 -4.67
C LEU A 31 7.70 -4.78 -4.86
N VAL A 32 7.29 -4.06 -5.90
CA VAL A 32 7.72 -2.68 -6.06
C VAL A 32 7.01 -1.86 -4.99
N SER A 33 7.78 -1.00 -4.33
CA SER A 33 7.26 -0.09 -3.31
C SER A 33 7.10 1.30 -3.90
N TRP A 34 5.89 1.85 -3.79
CA TRP A 34 5.51 3.17 -4.26
C TRP A 34 5.25 4.09 -3.08
N LEU A 35 5.43 5.39 -3.30
CA LEU A 35 5.11 6.43 -2.33
C LEU A 35 4.16 7.43 -2.97
N VAL A 36 2.99 7.63 -2.38
CA VAL A 36 2.06 8.70 -2.74
C VAL A 36 2.07 9.76 -1.64
N LYS A 37 2.06 11.01 -2.06
CA LYS A 37 2.07 12.18 -1.19
C LYS A 37 0.74 12.90 -1.35
N GLU A 38 0.08 13.17 -0.24
CA GLU A 38 -1.18 13.92 -0.22
C GLU A 38 -1.26 14.76 1.05
N GLU A 39 -1.91 15.92 0.96
CA GLU A 39 -2.16 16.78 2.12
C GLU A 39 -3.38 16.23 2.90
N PRO A 40 -3.30 16.10 4.25
CA PRO A 40 -4.38 15.52 5.05
C PRO A 40 -5.69 16.31 4.96
N THR A 41 -5.61 17.60 4.64
CA THR A 41 -6.76 18.51 4.49
C THR A 41 -7.53 18.32 3.19
N HIS A 42 -6.89 17.75 2.15
CA HIS A 42 -7.51 17.56 0.84
C HIS A 42 -8.11 16.15 0.71
N TYR A 43 -7.29 15.12 0.94
CA TYR A 43 -7.76 13.74 0.97
C TYR A 43 -6.96 12.96 2.02
N GLY A 44 -7.46 12.97 3.26
CA GLY A 44 -6.81 12.30 4.37
C GLY A 44 -6.81 10.77 4.25
N PHE A 45 -5.90 10.13 4.99
CA PHE A 45 -5.81 8.65 5.01
C PHE A 45 -7.08 8.00 5.59
N ASP A 46 -7.77 8.65 6.54
CA ASP A 46 -9.03 8.15 7.08
C ASP A 46 -10.14 8.05 6.01
N ALA A 47 -10.22 9.06 5.12
CA ALA A 47 -11.14 9.03 3.98
C ALA A 47 -10.77 7.88 3.02
N PHE A 48 -9.48 7.69 2.74
CA PHE A 48 -9.00 6.56 1.95
C PHE A 48 -9.36 5.20 2.56
N VAL A 49 -9.23 5.05 3.88
CA VAL A 49 -9.60 3.82 4.60
C VAL A 49 -11.11 3.55 4.49
N LYS A 50 -11.95 4.58 4.59
CA LYS A 50 -13.41 4.48 4.43
C LYS A 50 -13.81 4.09 3.01
N ASP A 51 -13.19 4.71 2.01
CA ASP A 51 -13.49 4.46 0.59
C ASP A 51 -12.97 3.10 0.12
N LYS A 52 -11.96 2.56 0.81
CA LYS A 52 -11.25 1.30 0.53
C LYS A 52 -10.51 1.26 -0.81
N LYS A 53 -10.84 2.16 -1.73
CA LYS A 53 -10.33 2.27 -3.09
C LYS A 53 -10.28 3.74 -3.47
N ALA A 54 -9.15 4.21 -3.96
CA ALA A 54 -9.05 5.55 -4.54
C ALA A 54 -8.36 5.50 -5.90
N VAL A 55 -8.75 6.44 -6.76
CA VAL A 55 -8.15 6.66 -8.07
C VAL A 55 -7.29 7.90 -7.96
N TRP A 56 -5.97 7.75 -8.09
CA TRP A 56 -5.06 8.88 -8.19
C TRP A 56 -5.15 9.49 -9.59
N SER A 57 -6.12 10.39 -9.75
CA SER A 57 -6.27 11.27 -10.91
C SER A 57 -5.62 12.64 -10.62
N GLY A 58 -5.38 13.47 -11.64
CA GLY A 58 -4.88 14.83 -11.45
C GLY A 58 -3.36 15.00 -11.38
N VAL A 59 -2.57 13.92 -11.46
CA VAL A 59 -1.10 14.00 -11.50
C VAL A 59 -0.63 14.64 -12.81
N ARG A 60 -0.13 15.87 -12.75
CA ARG A 60 0.37 16.62 -13.92
C ARG A 60 1.82 16.32 -14.29
N ASN A 61 2.60 15.74 -13.37
CA ASN A 61 3.99 15.40 -13.63
C ASN A 61 4.09 14.14 -14.52
N ALA A 62 4.68 14.28 -15.70
CA ALA A 62 4.82 13.20 -16.69
C ALA A 62 5.58 11.96 -16.15
N LEU A 63 6.61 12.17 -15.31
CA LEU A 63 7.36 11.08 -14.69
C LEU A 63 6.50 10.33 -13.67
N ALA A 64 5.77 11.07 -12.83
CA ALA A 64 4.86 10.48 -11.86
C ALA A 64 3.72 9.69 -12.54
N GLN A 65 3.18 10.19 -13.67
CA GLN A 65 2.24 9.42 -14.47
C GLN A 65 2.85 8.14 -15.05
N LYS A 66 4.11 8.17 -15.49
CA LYS A 66 4.83 6.97 -15.94
C LYS A 66 4.95 5.94 -14.81
N HIS A 67 5.26 6.39 -13.59
CA HIS A 67 5.30 5.54 -12.40
C HIS A 67 3.92 4.96 -12.05
N LEU A 68 2.86 5.77 -12.05
CA LEU A 68 1.48 5.30 -11.83
C LEU A 68 1.04 4.26 -12.87
N ARG A 69 1.52 4.36 -14.11
CA ARG A 69 1.27 3.36 -15.16
C ARG A 69 2.06 2.06 -14.94
N ALA A 70 3.16 2.10 -14.21
CA ALA A 70 4.01 0.94 -13.91
C ALA A 70 3.57 0.17 -12.66
N VAL A 71 2.68 0.75 -11.83
CA VAL A 71 2.09 0.09 -10.66
C VAL A 71 1.34 -1.16 -11.09
N LYS A 72 1.67 -2.31 -10.50
CA LYS A 72 1.01 -3.60 -10.72
C LYS A 72 0.15 -3.98 -9.53
N LYS A 73 -0.90 -4.77 -9.79
CA LYS A 73 -1.68 -5.41 -8.73
C LYS A 73 -0.74 -6.21 -7.84
N GLY A 74 -0.79 -5.98 -6.53
CA GLY A 74 0.18 -6.59 -5.63
C GLY A 74 1.13 -5.61 -4.97
N ASP A 75 1.50 -4.54 -5.68
CA ASP A 75 2.54 -3.62 -5.25
C ASP A 75 2.16 -2.87 -3.97
N ARG A 76 3.18 -2.57 -3.16
CA ARG A 76 3.00 -1.87 -1.90
C ARG A 76 3.01 -0.37 -2.15
N ILE A 77 2.06 0.34 -1.57
CA ILE A 77 1.93 1.79 -1.69
C ILE A 77 1.96 2.41 -0.30
N PHE A 78 2.91 3.29 -0.04
CA PHE A 78 3.02 4.07 1.19
C PHE A 78 2.27 5.39 1.04
N TYR A 79 1.41 5.70 2.01
CA TYR A 79 0.67 6.94 2.08
C TYR A 79 1.42 7.93 2.96
N TYR A 80 1.91 9.00 2.35
CA TYR A 80 2.69 10.03 3.02
C TYR A 80 1.89 11.32 3.12
N HIS A 81 1.72 11.80 4.35
CA HIS A 81 1.19 13.13 4.60
C HIS A 81 2.27 14.17 4.42
N THR A 82 1.94 15.17 3.62
CA THR A 82 2.71 16.41 3.46
C THR A 82 1.95 17.55 4.16
N GLY A 83 2.66 18.64 4.46
CA GLY A 83 2.12 19.79 5.21
C GLY A 83 2.77 19.94 6.59
N ASP A 84 1.93 20.20 7.60
CA ASP A 84 2.33 20.37 9.01
C ASP A 84 2.85 19.06 9.63
N GLU A 85 2.22 17.92 9.31
CA GLU A 85 2.69 16.59 9.72
C GLU A 85 3.30 15.85 8.53
N LYS A 86 4.60 15.52 8.64
CA LYS A 86 5.41 14.90 7.59
C LYS A 86 5.71 13.45 7.95
N ALA A 87 4.74 12.57 7.75
CA ALA A 87 4.83 11.18 8.17
C ALA A 87 4.20 10.21 7.17
N ILE A 88 4.67 8.96 7.19
CA ILE A 88 3.96 7.85 6.56
C ILE A 88 2.86 7.43 7.50
N VAL A 89 1.61 7.68 7.12
CA VAL A 89 0.43 7.43 7.95
C VAL A 89 -0.24 6.10 7.65
N GLY A 90 0.15 5.43 6.56
CA GLY A 90 -0.45 4.17 6.19
C GLY A 90 0.21 3.46 5.02
N ILE A 91 -0.23 2.21 4.83
CA ILE A 91 0.20 1.33 3.75
C ILE A 91 -1.05 0.80 3.04
N ALA A 92 -1.00 0.81 1.72
CA ALA A 92 -2.01 0.30 0.83
C ALA A 92 -1.40 -0.68 -0.18
N LYS A 93 -2.25 -1.41 -0.90
CA LYS A 93 -1.85 -2.37 -1.93
C LYS A 93 -2.63 -2.13 -3.22
N ALA A 94 -1.94 -2.11 -4.36
CA ALA A 94 -2.52 -1.86 -5.69
C ALA A 94 -3.25 -3.05 -6.33
#